data_AF-A0A8T3PM11-F1
#
_entry.id   AF-A0A8T3PM11-F1
#
_cell.length_a   1.000
_cell.length_b   1.000
_cell.length_c   1.000
_cell.angle_alpha   90.00
_cell.angle_beta   90.00
_cell.angle_gamma   90.00
#
_symmetry.space_group_name_H-M   'P 1'
#
loop_
_entity.id
_entity.type
_entity.pdbx_description
1 polymer ?
#
loop_
_entity_poly.entity_id
_entity_poly.type
_entity_poly.pdbx_seq_one_letter_code
_entity_poly.pdbx_strand_id
1 'polypeptide(L)'
;MGSSAPCVSPRSASAIYRDRKTRAYSKESADAVVCAVPLGVLSHIETVSELSGGKRRAIRQITYDSATKVLALTRRRFWEMEDGIYGGGTYTDLPIGMSYYPSDNADGHDRSISRGRGVLLASYTWGQPARRLAALSTTQRSDLVIRNVARVHPQILEARMVDQVVSWCWDKDPYSQGAFC
;
A
#
# COMPACT_ATOMS: atom_id res chain seq x y z
N MET A 1 -61.37 8.10 21.12
CA MET A 1 -60.13 7.43 21.55
C MET A 1 -59.12 7.55 20.41
N GLY A 2 -58.24 8.55 20.48
CA GLY A 2 -57.28 8.83 19.42
C GLY A 2 -56.09 7.88 19.50
N SER A 3 -55.91 7.05 18.48
CA SER A 3 -54.74 6.20 18.32
C SER A 3 -53.56 7.09 17.91
N SER A 4 -52.63 7.34 18.83
CA SER A 4 -51.34 7.94 18.51
C SER A 4 -50.51 6.94 17.69
N ALA A 5 -50.09 7.35 16.50
CA ALA A 5 -49.10 6.60 15.73
C ALA A 5 -47.79 6.51 16.54
N PRO A 6 -47.06 5.38 16.49
CA PRO A 6 -45.78 5.29 17.16
C PRO A 6 -44.83 6.32 16.55
N CYS A 7 -44.27 7.19 17.39
CA CYS A 7 -43.22 8.11 17.02
C CYS A 7 -41.99 7.28 16.63
N VAL A 8 -41.80 7.05 15.33
CA VAL A 8 -40.57 6.45 14.81
C VAL A 8 -39.48 7.48 15.07
N SER A 9 -38.63 7.23 16.07
CA SER A 9 -37.44 8.03 16.29
C SER A 9 -36.65 8.10 14.97
N PRO A 10 -36.19 9.29 14.54
CA PRO A 10 -35.44 9.41 13.30
C PRO A 10 -34.24 8.46 13.39
N ARG A 11 -34.10 7.59 12.39
CA ARG A 11 -32.94 6.70 12.28
C ARG A 11 -31.73 7.61 12.08
N SER A 12 -30.94 7.76 13.13
CA SER A 12 -29.65 8.43 13.06
C SER A 12 -28.54 7.38 13.07
N ALA A 13 -27.50 7.62 12.30
CA ALA A 13 -26.25 6.88 12.34
C ALA A 13 -25.18 7.77 12.97
N SER A 14 -24.33 7.18 13.80
CA SER A 14 -23.24 7.90 14.46
C SER A 14 -21.91 7.19 14.25
N ALA A 15 -20.85 7.99 14.12
CA ALA A 15 -19.48 7.52 14.20
C ALA A 15 -18.84 8.07 15.46
N ILE A 16 -18.21 7.20 16.25
CA ILE A 16 -17.40 7.57 17.41
C ILE A 16 -15.94 7.34 17.02
N TYR A 17 -15.11 8.35 17.17
CA TYR A 17 -13.69 8.27 16.80
C TYR A 17 -12.83 9.00 17.82
N ARG A 18 -11.54 8.63 17.83
CA ARG A 18 -10.53 9.28 18.65
C ARG A 18 -9.64 10.14 17.76
N ASP A 19 -9.61 11.44 18.01
CA ASP A 19 -8.70 12.33 17.30
C ASP A 19 -7.24 11.97 17.62
N ARG A 20 -6.40 11.92 16.59
CA ARG A 20 -5.04 11.45 16.75
C ARG A 20 -4.13 12.47 17.44
N LYS A 21 -4.40 13.78 17.30
CA LYS A 21 -3.61 14.87 17.89
C LYS A 21 -4.03 15.14 19.33
N THR A 22 -5.32 15.34 19.57
CA THR A 22 -5.86 15.70 20.89
C THR A 22 -6.11 14.48 21.77
N ARG A 23 -6.19 13.29 21.17
CA ARG A 23 -6.53 12.01 21.84
C ARG A 23 -7.93 11.99 22.44
N ALA A 24 -8.74 13.03 22.22
CA ALA A 24 -10.12 13.13 22.67
C ALA A 24 -11.04 12.23 21.83
N TYR A 25 -12.12 11.77 22.44
CA TYR A 25 -13.21 11.10 21.73
C TYR A 25 -14.23 12.13 21.26
N SER A 26 -14.69 11.94 20.02
CA SER A 26 -15.73 12.74 19.40
C SER A 26 -16.81 11.82 18.84
N LYS A 27 -18.02 12.36 18.73
CA LYS A 27 -19.18 11.68 18.14
C LYS A 27 -19.79 12.61 17.10
N GLU A 28 -19.93 12.11 15.88
CA GLU A 28 -20.64 12.80 14.81
C GLU A 28 -21.89 12.00 14.45
N SER A 29 -23.01 12.68 14.21
CA SER A 29 -24.31 12.06 13.92
C SER A 29 -24.93 12.65 12.65
N ALA A 30 -25.52 11.78 11.83
CA ALA A 30 -26.19 12.14 10.59
C ALA A 30 -27.33 11.15 10.29
N ASP A 31 -28.10 11.40 9.23
CA ASP A 31 -29.15 10.48 8.78
C ASP A 31 -28.58 9.14 8.26
N ALA A 32 -27.35 9.16 7.75
CA ALA A 32 -26.66 7.98 7.24
C ALA A 32 -25.13 8.09 7.43
N VAL A 33 -24.46 6.93 7.47
CA VAL A 33 -22.99 6.81 7.47
C VAL A 33 -22.56 5.90 6.34
N VAL A 34 -21.64 6.38 5.50
CA VAL A 34 -20.93 5.56 4.50
C VAL A 34 -19.64 5.06 5.14
N CYS A 35 -19.59 3.77 5.47
CA CYS A 35 -18.38 3.14 6.03
C CYS A 35 -17.48 2.65 4.90
N ALA A 36 -16.39 3.37 4.63
CA ALA A 36 -15.36 3.02 3.63
C ALA A 36 -14.09 2.43 4.27
N VAL A 37 -14.17 1.98 5.53
CA VAL A 37 -13.05 1.33 6.23
C VAL A 37 -12.82 -0.06 5.61
N PRO A 38 -11.55 -0.47 5.36
CA PRO A 38 -11.26 -1.83 4.91
C PRO A 38 -11.87 -2.87 5.83
N LEU A 39 -12.45 -3.93 5.28
CA LEU A 39 -13.27 -4.86 6.07
C LEU A 39 -12.45 -5.60 7.15
N GLY A 40 -11.17 -5.89 6.87
CA GLY A 40 -10.24 -6.42 7.87
C GLY A 40 -10.09 -5.49 9.08
N VAL A 41 -9.99 -4.18 8.84
CA VAL A 41 -9.94 -3.17 9.91
C VAL A 41 -11.28 -3.00 10.61
N LEU A 42 -12.38 -3.00 9.85
CA LEU A 42 -13.74 -2.91 10.39
C LEU A 42 -14.05 -4.04 11.37
N SER A 43 -13.41 -5.21 11.22
CA SER A 43 -13.57 -6.34 12.15
C SER A 43 -13.11 -6.03 13.59
N HIS A 44 -12.28 -4.99 13.78
CA HIS A 44 -11.79 -4.51 15.08
C HIS A 44 -12.55 -3.29 15.61
N ILE A 45 -13.57 -2.81 14.89
CA ILE A 45 -14.38 -1.65 15.28
C ILE A 45 -15.71 -2.13 15.87
N GLU A 46 -16.05 -1.61 17.04
CA GLU A 46 -17.34 -1.89 17.68
C GLU A 46 -18.50 -1.28 16.87
N THR A 47 -19.49 -2.09 16.52
CA THR A 47 -20.73 -1.62 15.88
C THR A 47 -21.89 -1.75 16.85
N VAL A 48 -22.39 -0.60 17.35
CA VAL A 48 -23.44 -0.54 18.39
C VAL A 48 -24.81 -0.99 17.87
N SER A 49 -25.09 -0.81 16.56
CA SER A 49 -26.20 -1.51 15.90
C SER A 49 -25.66 -2.78 15.27
N GLU A 50 -26.26 -3.92 15.62
CA GLU A 50 -25.79 -5.21 15.14
C GLU A 50 -25.95 -5.31 13.62
N LEU A 51 -24.82 -5.23 12.91
CA LEU A 51 -24.73 -5.73 11.53
C LEU A 51 -25.33 -7.14 11.49
N SER A 52 -26.13 -7.44 10.47
CA SER A 52 -26.74 -8.78 10.36
C SER A 52 -25.67 -9.88 10.39
N GLY A 53 -26.03 -11.08 10.84
CA GLY A 53 -25.10 -12.21 10.91
C GLY A 53 -24.38 -12.50 9.59
N GLY A 54 -25.08 -12.33 8.46
CA GLY A 54 -24.49 -12.43 7.12
C GLY A 54 -23.41 -11.38 6.85
N LYS A 55 -23.65 -10.11 7.20
CA LYS A 55 -22.65 -9.04 7.07
C LYS A 55 -21.43 -9.29 7.95
N ARG A 56 -21.63 -9.69 9.21
CA ARG A 56 -20.52 -10.03 10.13
C ARG A 56 -19.68 -11.18 9.60
N ARG A 57 -20.32 -12.22 9.05
CA ARG A 57 -19.62 -13.35 8.42
C ARG A 57 -18.79 -12.88 7.23
N ALA A 58 -19.37 -12.08 6.33
CA ALA A 58 -18.66 -11.55 5.17
C ALA A 58 -17.44 -10.72 5.56
N ILE A 59 -17.58 -9.82 6.54
CA ILE A 59 -16.48 -9.00 7.07
C ILE A 59 -15.33 -9.86 7.61
N ARG A 60 -15.64 -10.96 8.31
CA ARG A 60 -14.63 -11.84 8.91
C ARG A 60 -13.97 -12.81 7.92
N GLN A 61 -14.65 -13.14 6.82
CA GLN A 61 -14.21 -14.19 5.90
C GLN A 61 -13.55 -13.66 4.63
N ILE A 62 -13.72 -12.37 4.33
CA ILE A 62 -13.01 -11.77 3.19
C ILE A 62 -11.50 -11.83 3.43
N THR A 63 -10.77 -12.27 2.43
CA THR A 63 -9.31 -12.35 2.48
C THR A 63 -8.73 -11.19 1.71
N TYR A 64 -7.78 -10.48 2.33
CA TYR A 64 -6.95 -9.51 1.62
C TYR A 64 -5.66 -10.18 1.20
N ASP A 65 -5.24 -9.95 -0.03
CA ASP A 65 -3.95 -10.40 -0.50
C ASP A 65 -2.82 -9.49 0.02
N SER A 66 -1.64 -10.09 0.12
CA SER A 66 -0.44 -9.41 0.58
C SER A 66 0.20 -8.65 -0.57
N ALA A 67 0.75 -7.47 -0.30
CA ALA A 67 1.57 -6.76 -1.27
C ALA A 67 2.73 -6.05 -0.59
N THR A 68 3.88 -6.02 -1.27
CA THR A 68 5.07 -5.32 -0.79
C THR A 68 5.74 -4.58 -1.94
N LYS A 69 6.01 -3.29 -1.73
CA LYS A 69 6.78 -2.43 -2.63
C LYS A 69 8.13 -2.08 -1.98
N VAL A 70 9.20 -2.11 -2.75
CA VAL A 70 10.53 -1.63 -2.34
C VAL A 70 11.03 -0.66 -3.40
N LEU A 71 11.35 0.55 -2.97
CA LEU A 71 11.76 1.67 -3.82
C LEU A 71 13.21 2.03 -3.54
N ALA A 72 13.99 2.25 -4.58
CA ALA A 72 15.37 2.70 -4.50
C ALA A 72 15.48 4.11 -5.11
N LEU A 73 15.92 5.08 -4.31
CA LEU A 73 16.29 6.40 -4.79
C LEU A 73 17.72 6.33 -5.35
N THR A 74 17.85 6.48 -6.67
CA THR A 74 19.12 6.42 -7.38
C THR A 74 19.60 7.81 -7.75
N ARG A 75 20.93 7.99 -7.84
CA ARG A 75 21.55 9.28 -8.18
C ARG A 75 21.41 9.67 -9.65
N ARG A 76 21.29 8.67 -10.51
CA ARG A 76 21.03 8.78 -11.94
C ARG A 76 20.13 7.64 -12.39
N ARG A 77 19.46 7.81 -13.54
CA ARG A 77 18.54 6.83 -14.11
C ARG A 77 19.32 5.93 -15.07
N PHE A 78 20.12 5.02 -14.52
CA PHE A 78 20.99 4.12 -15.32
C PHE A 78 20.19 3.31 -16.34
N TRP A 79 18.95 2.95 -16.01
CA TRP A 79 18.04 2.23 -16.89
C TRP A 79 17.73 3.00 -18.18
N GLU A 80 17.62 4.34 -18.11
CA GLU A 80 17.45 5.19 -19.30
C GLU A 80 18.79 5.43 -20.01
N MET A 81 19.84 5.65 -19.23
CA MET A 81 21.12 6.11 -19.77
C MET A 81 21.90 5.04 -20.51
N GLU A 82 21.81 3.80 -20.04
CA GLU A 82 22.64 2.68 -20.48
C GLU A 82 21.81 1.53 -21.05
N ASP A 83 20.65 1.25 -20.45
CA ASP A 83 19.80 0.14 -20.89
C ASP A 83 18.73 0.57 -21.91
N GLY A 84 18.57 1.88 -22.14
CA GLY A 84 17.59 2.44 -23.08
C GLY A 84 16.12 2.24 -22.67
N ILE A 85 15.87 2.02 -21.39
CA ILE A 85 14.54 1.75 -20.84
C ILE A 85 13.91 3.04 -20.33
N TYR A 86 12.78 3.43 -20.91
CA TYR A 86 12.02 4.62 -20.54
C TYR A 86 10.59 4.21 -20.16
N GLY A 87 10.27 4.28 -18.86
CA GLY A 87 9.00 3.75 -18.33
C GLY A 87 8.87 2.22 -18.42
N GLY A 88 7.67 1.71 -18.15
CA GLY A 88 7.38 0.27 -18.20
C GLY A 88 7.90 -0.51 -16.99
N GLY A 89 8.13 -1.81 -17.18
CA GLY A 89 8.60 -2.67 -16.11
C GLY A 89 9.29 -3.95 -16.59
N THR A 90 10.15 -4.48 -15.73
CA THR A 90 10.84 -5.76 -15.92
C THR A 90 10.20 -6.80 -15.02
N TYR A 91 9.90 -7.97 -15.61
CA TYR A 91 9.29 -9.11 -14.94
C TYR A 91 10.32 -10.22 -14.81
N THR A 92 10.47 -10.77 -13.61
CA THR A 92 11.48 -11.79 -13.31
C THR A 92 10.90 -12.89 -12.44
N ASP A 93 11.52 -14.07 -12.51
CA ASP A 93 11.32 -15.17 -11.55
C ASP A 93 12.14 -15.01 -10.26
N LEU A 94 12.91 -13.92 -10.15
CA LEU A 94 13.66 -13.58 -8.96
C LEU A 94 12.72 -13.22 -7.79
N PRO A 95 13.20 -13.28 -6.54
CA PRO A 95 12.43 -12.88 -5.37
C PRO A 95 11.87 -11.45 -5.40
N ILE A 96 12.40 -10.57 -6.27
CA ILE A 96 11.92 -9.20 -6.45
C ILE A 96 10.64 -9.11 -7.29
N GLY A 97 10.26 -10.18 -8.01
CA GLY A 97 9.10 -10.21 -8.88
C GLY A 97 9.24 -9.22 -10.03
N MET A 98 8.59 -8.06 -9.88
CA MET A 98 8.59 -7.00 -10.89
C MET A 98 9.36 -5.77 -10.42
N SER A 99 10.05 -5.14 -11.35
CA SER A 99 10.56 -3.77 -11.21
C SER A 99 9.82 -2.84 -12.15
N TYR A 100 9.53 -1.61 -11.74
CA TYR A 100 8.92 -0.59 -12.59
C TYR A 100 9.76 0.67 -12.64
N TYR A 101 9.89 1.23 -13.84
CA TYR A 101 10.61 2.47 -14.11
C TYR A 101 9.62 3.64 -14.11
N PRO A 102 10.01 4.84 -13.63
CA PRO A 102 9.09 5.97 -13.62
C PRO A 102 8.68 6.39 -15.03
N SER A 103 7.43 6.80 -15.19
CA SER A 103 6.85 7.17 -16.49
C SER A 103 7.01 8.66 -16.83
N ASP A 104 7.58 9.45 -15.92
CA ASP A 104 7.78 10.91 -16.06
C ASP A 104 8.72 11.30 -17.21
N ASN A 105 9.52 10.36 -17.71
CA ASN A 105 10.40 10.55 -18.87
C ASN A 105 10.12 9.53 -20.00
N ALA A 106 8.98 8.82 -19.95
CA ALA A 106 8.70 7.70 -20.85
C ALA A 106 8.57 8.12 -22.31
N ASP A 107 7.94 9.26 -22.60
CA ASP A 107 7.75 9.75 -23.98
C ASP A 107 8.82 10.78 -24.39
N GLY A 108 9.30 11.58 -23.44
CA GLY A 108 10.17 12.72 -23.71
C GLY A 108 11.65 12.37 -23.91
N HIS A 109 12.11 11.30 -23.28
CA HIS A 109 13.51 10.85 -23.32
C HIS A 109 14.54 11.97 -23.03
N ASP A 110 14.20 12.93 -22.18
CA ASP A 110 15.06 14.07 -21.86
C ASP A 110 16.27 13.59 -21.05
N ARG A 111 17.47 13.76 -21.63
CA ARG A 111 18.74 13.34 -21.04
C ARG A 111 19.09 14.12 -19.77
N SER A 112 18.56 15.33 -19.57
CA SER A 112 18.74 16.09 -18.34
C SER A 112 18.01 15.42 -17.18
N ILE A 113 16.81 14.88 -17.42
CA ILE A 113 16.05 14.06 -16.47
C ILE A 113 16.79 12.74 -16.21
N SER A 114 17.27 12.05 -17.26
CA SER A 114 18.00 10.79 -17.11
C SER A 114 19.27 10.91 -16.25
N ARG A 115 19.96 12.05 -16.31
CA ARG A 115 21.16 12.34 -15.48
C ARG A 115 20.82 12.69 -14.04
N GLY A 116 19.57 13.07 -13.76
CA GLY A 116 19.10 13.41 -12.43
C GLY A 116 18.71 12.20 -11.59
N ARG A 117 18.35 12.45 -10.34
CA ARG A 117 17.87 11.41 -9.42
C ARG A 117 16.58 10.77 -9.95
N GLY A 118 16.39 9.48 -9.66
CA GLY A 118 15.17 8.75 -9.99
C GLY A 118 14.77 7.80 -8.89
N VAL A 119 13.49 7.43 -8.84
CA VAL A 119 13.00 6.41 -7.91
C VAL A 119 12.64 5.16 -8.70
N LEU A 120 13.49 4.14 -8.62
CA LEU A 120 13.18 2.83 -9.17
C LEU A 120 12.23 2.10 -8.22
N LEU A 121 11.08 1.61 -8.71
CA LEU A 121 10.33 0.59 -7.98
C LEU A 121 11.09 -0.73 -8.17
N ALA A 122 12.07 -0.95 -7.30
CA ALA A 122 13.04 -2.04 -7.36
C ALA A 122 12.44 -3.43 -7.08
N SER A 123 11.28 -3.46 -6.41
CA SER A 123 10.48 -4.68 -6.28
C SER A 123 9.02 -4.31 -6.05
N TYR A 124 8.14 -5.01 -6.74
CA TYR A 124 6.72 -5.08 -6.45
C TYR A 124 6.27 -6.54 -6.50
N THR A 125 5.76 -7.02 -5.37
CA THR A 125 5.33 -8.41 -5.19
C THR A 125 3.93 -8.47 -4.58
N TRP A 126 3.24 -9.58 -4.86
CA TRP A 126 1.94 -9.93 -4.30
C TRP A 126 1.97 -11.32 -3.66
N GLY A 127 0.98 -11.65 -2.85
CA GLY A 127 0.79 -12.97 -2.25
C GLY A 127 1.98 -13.48 -1.44
N GLN A 128 2.35 -14.75 -1.66
CA GLN A 128 3.42 -15.41 -0.89
C GLN A 128 4.79 -14.71 -1.02
N PRO A 129 5.26 -14.31 -2.22
CA PRO A 129 6.46 -13.50 -2.35
C PRO A 129 6.42 -12.21 -1.51
N ALA A 130 5.30 -11.48 -1.51
CA ALA A 130 5.14 -10.29 -0.69
C ALA A 130 5.26 -10.59 0.80
N ARG A 131 4.59 -11.66 1.28
CA ARG A 131 4.70 -12.10 2.68
C ARG A 131 6.13 -12.42 3.08
N ARG A 132 6.89 -13.10 2.22
CA ARG A 132 8.29 -13.44 2.47
C ARG A 132 9.15 -12.17 2.61
N LEU A 133 8.97 -11.19 1.72
CA LEU A 133 9.69 -9.91 1.83
C LEU A 133 9.25 -9.11 3.06
N ALA A 134 7.96 -9.12 3.39
CA ALA A 134 7.42 -8.44 4.56
C ALA A 134 7.96 -9.03 5.87
N ALA A 135 8.27 -10.34 5.92
CA ALA A 135 8.84 -11.00 7.09
C ALA A 135 10.27 -10.56 7.42
N LEU A 136 11.02 -10.04 6.45
CA LEU A 136 12.39 -9.55 6.64
C LEU A 136 12.43 -8.21 7.39
N SER A 137 13.56 -7.95 8.07
CA SER A 137 13.88 -6.61 8.55
C SER A 137 14.05 -5.64 7.37
N THR A 138 13.91 -4.34 7.62
CA THR A 138 14.07 -3.33 6.56
C THR A 138 15.42 -3.45 5.86
N THR A 139 16.51 -3.60 6.62
CA THR A 139 17.87 -3.76 6.06
C THR A 139 18.00 -5.02 5.22
N GLN A 140 17.57 -6.18 5.75
CA GLN A 140 17.64 -7.45 5.03
C GLN A 140 16.83 -7.41 3.72
N ARG A 141 15.64 -6.80 3.76
CA ARG A 141 14.80 -6.61 2.58
C ARG A 141 15.49 -5.72 1.55
N SER A 142 16.05 -4.58 1.96
CA SER A 142 16.80 -3.69 1.09
C SER A 142 17.98 -4.41 0.42
N ASP A 143 18.81 -5.10 1.19
CA ASP A 143 20.00 -5.80 0.68
C ASP A 143 19.63 -6.94 -0.28
N LEU A 144 18.56 -7.68 0.02
CA LEU A 144 18.05 -8.72 -0.87
C LEU A 144 17.55 -8.13 -2.19
N VAL A 145 16.77 -7.05 -2.13
CA VAL A 145 16.21 -6.41 -3.32
C VAL A 145 17.32 -5.83 -4.18
N ILE A 146 18.24 -5.04 -3.62
CA ILE A 146 19.33 -4.43 -4.40
C ILE A 146 20.20 -5.49 -5.08
N ARG A 147 20.56 -6.58 -4.37
CA ARG A 147 21.33 -7.68 -4.98
C ARG A 147 20.60 -8.39 -6.13
N ASN A 148 19.27 -8.52 -6.04
CA ASN A 148 18.50 -9.14 -7.11
C ASN A 148 18.28 -8.18 -8.28
N VAL A 149 18.08 -6.89 -8.03
CA VAL A 149 18.03 -5.88 -9.11
C VAL A 149 19.36 -5.84 -9.86
N ALA A 150 20.50 -5.98 -9.17
CA ALA A 150 21.82 -6.01 -9.79
C ALA A 150 22.02 -7.17 -10.79
N ARG A 151 21.19 -8.21 -10.75
CA ARG A 151 21.20 -9.29 -11.75
C ARG A 151 20.63 -8.86 -13.10
N VAL A 152 19.81 -7.81 -13.10
CA VAL A 152 19.22 -7.21 -14.31
C VAL A 152 19.95 -5.91 -14.66
N HIS A 153 20.24 -5.08 -13.64
CA HIS A 153 20.89 -3.78 -13.77
C HIS A 153 22.11 -3.68 -12.85
N PRO A 154 23.29 -4.18 -13.28
CA PRO A 154 24.49 -4.21 -12.46
C PRO A 154 24.93 -2.83 -11.93
N GLN A 155 24.59 -1.75 -12.65
CA GLN A 155 24.91 -0.36 -12.31
C GLN A 155 24.38 0.05 -10.93
N ILE A 156 23.33 -0.60 -10.42
CA ILE A 156 22.78 -0.30 -9.09
C ILE A 156 23.81 -0.53 -7.96
N LEU A 157 24.85 -1.33 -8.20
CA LEU A 157 25.94 -1.60 -7.26
C LEU A 157 27.09 -0.59 -7.34
N GLU A 158 27.06 0.34 -8.30
CA GLU A 158 28.08 1.39 -8.37
C GLU A 158 28.13 2.17 -7.06
N ALA A 159 29.34 2.59 -6.68
CA ALA A 159 29.55 3.31 -5.43
C ALA A 159 28.66 4.54 -5.36
N ARG A 160 27.85 4.62 -4.29
CA ARG A 160 26.88 5.69 -4.03
C ARG A 160 25.73 5.77 -5.05
N MET A 161 25.47 4.75 -5.86
CA MET A 161 24.36 4.79 -6.82
C MET A 161 23.01 4.97 -6.14
N VAL A 162 22.79 4.25 -5.04
CA VAL A 162 21.56 4.27 -4.26
C VAL A 162 21.74 5.15 -3.03
N ASP A 163 20.98 6.24 -2.95
CA ASP A 163 21.00 7.15 -1.80
C ASP A 163 20.11 6.62 -0.66
N GLN A 164 18.98 5.96 -0.98
CA GLN A 164 18.03 5.43 0.00
C GLN A 164 17.22 4.27 -0.56
N VAL A 165 16.87 3.31 0.30
CA VAL A 165 15.87 2.27 0.00
C VAL A 165 14.74 2.35 1.02
N VAL A 166 13.51 2.45 0.52
CA VAL A 166 12.28 2.49 1.32
C VAL A 166 11.39 1.33 0.93
N SER A 167 10.61 0.81 1.87
CA SER A 167 9.67 -0.27 1.59
C SER A 167 8.34 -0.06 2.28
N TRP A 168 7.28 -0.57 1.64
CA TRP A 168 5.92 -0.55 2.16
C TRP A 168 5.33 -1.95 2.06
N CYS A 169 4.91 -2.50 3.20
CA CYS A 169 4.28 -3.81 3.31
C CYS A 169 2.83 -3.58 3.76
N TRP A 170 1.86 -3.83 2.90
CA TRP A 170 0.45 -3.50 3.17
C TRP A 170 -0.14 -4.28 4.35
N ASP A 171 0.33 -5.51 4.56
CA ASP A 171 -0.03 -6.38 5.68
C ASP A 171 0.32 -5.78 7.05
N LYS A 172 1.34 -4.91 7.08
CA LYS A 172 1.83 -4.27 8.32
C LYS A 172 1.22 -2.90 8.57
N ASP A 173 0.43 -2.37 7.64
CA ASP A 173 -0.24 -1.09 7.83
C ASP A 173 -1.48 -1.27 8.71
N PRO A 174 -1.57 -0.59 9.87
CA PRO A 174 -2.67 -0.80 10.82
C PRO A 174 -4.04 -0.32 10.28
N TYR A 175 -4.05 0.52 9.25
CA TYR A 175 -5.27 1.08 8.65
C TYR A 175 -5.71 0.38 7.37
N SER A 176 -4.91 -0.56 6.85
CA SER A 176 -5.21 -1.35 5.66
C SER A 176 -5.31 -2.85 5.97
N GLN A 177 -4.37 -3.38 6.77
CA GLN A 177 -4.26 -4.81 7.14
C GLN A 177 -4.26 -5.77 5.93
N GLY A 178 -3.76 -5.32 4.78
CA GLY A 178 -3.81 -6.03 3.52
C GLY A 178 -3.85 -5.07 2.33
N ALA A 179 -3.65 -5.57 1.11
CA ALA A 179 -3.53 -4.74 -0.08
C ALA A 179 -4.86 -4.57 -0.83
N PHE A 180 -5.48 -5.68 -1.22
CA PHE A 180 -6.74 -5.73 -1.97
C PHE A 180 -7.41 -7.09 -1.75
N CYS A 181 -8.72 -7.19 -2.01
CA CYS A 181 -9.52 -8.41 -1.85
C CYS A 181 -10.17 -8.85 -3.16
#